data_AF-A0A951NHP9-F1
#
_entry.id   AF-A0A951NHP9-F1
#
_cell.length_a   1.000
_cell.length_b   1.000
_cell.length_c   1.000
_cell.angle_alpha   90.00
_cell.angle_beta   90.00
_cell.angle_gamma   90.00
#
_symmetry.space_group_name_H-M   'P 1'
#
loop_
_entity.id
_entity.type
_entity.pdbx_description
1 polymer ?
#
loop_
_entity_poly.entity_id
_entity_poly.type
_entity_poly.pdbx_seq_one_letter_code
_entity_poly.pdbx_strand_id
1 'polypeptide(L)' 'TISVIIQIGVFKLTRKRVFNMAPVHHHFELAGWVENTVIVRFWIIAGLAVAFGLGVFYAEYLAAGPLL' A
#
# COMPACT_ATOMS: atom_id res chain seq x y z
N THR A 1 -4.30 7.75 -0.77
CA THR A 1 -5.08 7.98 -2.01
C THR A 1 -6.20 6.95 -2.20
N ILE A 2 -5.96 5.64 -2.29
CA ILE A 2 -7.07 4.65 -2.40
C ILE A 2 -7.90 4.52 -1.11
N SER A 3 -7.26 4.47 0.06
CA SER A 3 -7.94 4.38 1.35
C SER A 3 -8.94 5.51 1.58
N VAL A 4 -8.62 6.72 1.10
CA VAL A 4 -9.51 7.89 1.15
C VAL A 4 -10.73 7.69 0.24
N ILE A 5 -10.52 7.18 -0.98
CA ILE A 5 -11.61 6.91 -1.93
C ILE A 5 -12.58 5.87 -1.35
N ILE A 6 -12.05 4.76 -0.82
CA ILE A 6 -12.86 3.72 -0.17
C ILE A 6 -13.63 4.30 1.02
N GLN A 7 -12.94 5.05 1.89
CA GLN A 7 -13.57 5.66 3.06
C GLN A 7 -14.73 6.58 2.67
N ILE A 8 -14.52 7.47 1.70
CA ILE A 8 -15.54 8.41 1.23
C ILE A 8 -16.69 7.66 0.54
N GLY A 9 -16.38 6.70 -0.34
CA GLY A 9 -17.38 5.92 -1.06
C GLY A 9 -18.31 5.17 -0.10
N VAL A 10 -17.76 4.46 0.88
CA VAL A 10 -18.55 3.69 1.84
C VAL A 10 -19.33 4.61 2.78
N PHE A 11 -18.75 5.71 3.23
CA PHE A 11 -19.46 6.65 4.11
C PHE A 11 -20.65 7.34 3.40
N LYS A 12 -20.54 7.61 2.10
CA LYS A 12 -21.66 8.16 1.30
C LYS A 12 -22.80 7.16 1.14
N LEU A 13 -22.50 5.87 0.93
CA LEU A 13 -23.51 4.83 0.69
C LEU A 13 -24.15 4.30 1.98
N THR A 14 -23.38 4.15 3.05
CA THR A 14 -23.80 3.41 4.25
C THR A 14 -23.76 4.22 5.54
N ARG A 15 -23.15 5.42 5.51
CA ARG A 15 -22.83 6.25 6.69
C ARG A 15 -21.95 5.55 7.73
N LYS A 16 -21.38 4.38 7.40
CA LYS A 16 -20.39 3.67 8.21
C LYS A 16 -18.98 4.01 7.73
N ARG A 17 -18.02 3.94 8.64
CA ARG A 17 -16.58 4.14 8.36
C ARG A 17 -15.89 2.79 8.30
N VAL A 18 -15.09 2.54 7.26
CA VAL A 18 -14.33 1.29 7.11
C VAL A 18 -13.02 1.38 7.88
N PHE A 19 -12.35 2.52 7.77
CA PHE A 19 -11.17 2.86 8.56
C PHE A 19 -11.57 3.83 9.68
N ASN A 20 -10.91 3.73 10.84
CA ASN A 20 -11.10 4.69 11.93
C ASN A 20 -10.83 6.13 11.46
N MET A 21 -9.80 6.30 10.63
CA MET A 21 -9.47 7.55 9.94
C MET A 21 -8.81 7.23 8.60
N ALA A 22 -9.03 8.08 7.60
CA ALA A 22 -8.31 8.04 6.34
C ALA A 22 -7.51 9.36 6.21
N PRO A 23 -6.28 9.33 5.67
CA PRO A 23 -5.60 8.21 5.01
C PRO A 23 -5.18 7.07 5.95
N VAL A 24 -4.82 5.92 5.38
CA VAL A 24 -4.63 4.66 6.12
C VAL A 24 -3.52 4.68 7.18
N HIS A 25 -2.52 5.56 7.11
CA HIS A 25 -1.49 5.60 8.16
C HIS A 25 -2.06 6.08 9.51
N HIS A 26 -2.96 7.07 9.51
CA HIS A 26 -3.67 7.51 10.72
C HIS A 26 -4.59 6.44 11.30
N HIS A 27 -5.07 5.49 10.49
CA HIS A 27 -5.81 4.35 11.01
C HIS A 27 -4.97 3.52 11.98
N PHE A 28 -3.68 3.32 11.67
CA PHE A 28 -2.75 2.57 12.51
C PHE A 28 -2.30 3.36 13.74
N GLU A 29 -2.11 4.68 13.61
CA GLU A 29 -1.85 5.56 14.76
C GLU A 29 -3.00 5.51 15.78
N LEU A 30 -4.25 5.58 15.32
CA LEU A 30 -5.42 5.42 16.18
C LEU A 30 -5.59 4.01 16.74
N ALA A 31 -4.95 3.01 16.14
CA ALA A 31 -4.85 1.64 16.67
C ALA A 31 -3.72 1.49 17.71
N GLY A 32 -3.05 2.59 18.07
CA GLY A 32 -2.02 2.63 19.11
C GLY A 32 -0.58 2.47 18.62
N TRP A 33 -0.35 2.50 17.30
CA TRP A 33 1.01 2.40 16.76
C TRP A 33 1.70 3.76 16.83
N VAL A 34 2.97 3.76 17.23
CA VAL A 34 3.81 4.94 17.14
C VAL A 34 4.12 5.25 15.67
N GLU A 35 4.15 6.53 15.31
CA GLU A 35 4.33 7.01 13.93
C GLU A 35 5.53 6.36 13.23
N ASN A 36 6.68 6.28 13.91
CA ASN A 36 7.87 5.65 13.36
C ASN A 36 7.67 4.17 12.99
N THR A 37 6.89 3.42 13.77
CA THR A 37 6.57 2.02 13.47
C THR A 37 5.69 1.90 12.23
N VAL A 38 4.74 2.82 12.04
CA VAL A 38 3.90 2.86 10.84
C VAL A 38 4.77 3.15 9.62
N ILE A 39 5.63 4.17 9.68
CA ILE A 39 6.51 4.57 8.58
C ILE A 39 7.43 3.41 8.16
N VAL A 40 8.16 2.81 9.11
CA VAL A 40 9.11 1.73 8.81
C VAL A 40 8.42 0.51 8.19
N ARG A 41 7.24 0.12 8.69
CA ARG A 41 6.49 -1.01 8.11
C ARG A 41 6.01 -0.73 6.70
N PHE A 42 5.60 0.50 6.41
CA PHE A 42 5.22 0.91 5.05
C PHE A 42 6.41 0.92 4.10
N TRP A 43 7.61 1.30 4.58
CA TRP A 43 8.84 1.19 3.78
C TRP A 43 9.20 -0.25 3.46
N ILE A 44 9.03 -1.18 4.41
CA ILE A 44 9.25 -2.61 4.14
C ILE A 44 8.31 -3.09 3.02
N ILE A 45 7.02 -2.76 3.09
CA ILE A 45 6.05 -3.12 2.05
C ILE A 45 6.42 -2.49 0.69
N ALA A 46 6.82 -1.22 0.68
CA ALA A 46 7.28 -0.54 -0.52
C ALA A 46 8.53 -1.22 -1.13
N GLY A 47 9.51 -1.57 -0.28
CA GLY A 47 10.71 -2.29 -0.70
C GLY A 47 10.39 -3.67 -1.29
N LEU A 48 9.46 -4.41 -0.68
CA LEU A 48 9.00 -5.70 -1.19
C LEU A 48 8.29 -5.56 -2.55
N ALA A 49 7.45 -4.54 -2.72
CA ALA A 49 6.78 -4.28 -3.99
C ALA A 49 7.78 -3.91 -5.11
N VAL A 50 8.80 -3.11 -4.79
CA VAL A 50 9.89 -2.78 -5.72
C VAL A 50 10.68 -4.04 -6.09
N ALA A 51 11.09 -4.84 -5.10
CA ALA A 51 11.82 -6.08 -5.35
C ALA A 51 11.00 -7.06 -6.21
N PHE A 52 9.70 -7.17 -5.96
CA PHE A 52 8.78 -7.96 -6.78
C PHE A 52 8.71 -7.46 -8.23
N GLY A 53 8.52 -6.16 -8.44
CA GLY A 53 8.49 -5.57 -9.79
C GLY A 53 9.80 -5.77 -10.55
N LEU A 54 10.95 -5.59 -9.90
CA LEU A 54 12.26 -5.87 -10.49
C LEU A 54 12.44 -7.36 -10.81
N GLY A 55 12.01 -8.25 -9.91
CA GLY A 55 12.06 -9.70 -10.13
C GLY A 55 11.26 -10.13 -11.35
N VAL A 56 10.03 -9.64 -11.51
CA VAL A 56 9.19 -9.89 -12.69
C VAL A 56 9.87 -9.36 -13.95
N PHE A 57 10.34 -8.10 -13.93
CA PHE A 57 11.01 -7.48 -15.08
C PHE A 57 12.24 -8.27 -15.55
N TYR A 58 13.13 -8.66 -14.63
CA TYR A 58 14.33 -9.41 -14.98
C TYR A 58 14.02 -10.85 -15.40
N ALA A 59 13.01 -11.48 -14.80
CA ALA A 59 12.57 -12.81 -15.23
C ALA A 59 12.08 -12.78 -16.69
N GLU A 60 11.30 -11.78 -17.07
CA GLU A 60 10.88 -11.57 -18.46
C GLU A 60 12.06 -11.24 -19.37
N TYR A 61 12.96 -10.33 -18.95
CA TYR A 61 14.15 -9.96 -19.72
C TYR A 61 15.06 -11.17 -20.03
N LEU A 62 15.26 -12.06 -19.06
CA LEU A 62 16.06 -13.27 -19.25
C LEU A 62 15.32 -14.32 -20.10
N ALA A 63 14.00 -14.44 -19.97
CA ALA A 63 13.19 -15.40 -20.71
C ALA A 63 12.98 -15.01 -22.18
N ALA A 64 12.83 -13.72 -22.47
CA ALA A 64 12.66 -13.20 -23.83
C ALA A 64 13.96 -13.30 -24.66
N GLY A 65 15.11 -13.48 -24.00
CA GLY A 65 16.42 -13.25 -24.58
C GLY A 65 16.59 -11.77 -24.98
N PRO A 66 17.80 -11.22 -24.99
CA PRO A 66 18.02 -9.99 -25.74
C PRO A 66 17.72 -10.32 -27.20
N LEU A 67 16.53 -9.97 -27.68
CA LEU A 67 16.18 -10.04 -29.10
C LEU A 67 16.83 -8.85 -29.82
N LEU A 68 18.18 -8.89 -29.83
CA LEU A 68 19.12 -8.39 -30.83
C LEU A 68 20.32 -9.34 -30.85
#